data_AF-Q9VLI3-F1
#
_entry.id   AF-Q9VLI3-F1
#
_cell.length_a   1.000
_cell.length_b   1.000
_cell.length_c   1.000
_cell.angle_alpha   90.00
_cell.angle_beta   90.00
_cell.angle_gamma   90.00
#
_symmetry.space_group_name_H-M   'P 1'
#
loop_
_entity.id
_entity.type
_entity.pdbx_description
1 polymer ?
#
loop_
_entity_poly.entity_id
_entity_poly.type
_entity_poly.pdbx_seq_one_letter_code
_entity_poly.pdbx_strand_id
1 'polypeptide(L)'
;MASNENENGIALVKFVTWTLLILGICLLAAIPQWMILCLFGDDALIYTIACFFVGFVLLVCIHLIEPLKYWRPWNYIVIAVCYEFMTLGAGSFLMNWRLVCSIVTMATALLFLGITLLICAVLISTGFYMNPFKLAVVGGMLFVLAFCIELMNILLAWRYWQDVAIGVFLVSVVILVISHVLITYISFEYLVRDDTILVAIVLYIAYILFLIGSRISIIYIKGNADHSATATTSTPYDEYD
;
A
#
# COMPACT_ATOMS: atom_id res chain seq x y z
N MET A 1 34.77 -1.95 -5.44
CA MET A 1 33.78 -1.39 -4.49
C MET A 1 34.20 0.04 -4.18
N ALA A 2 33.88 0.96 -5.09
CA ALA A 2 34.11 2.38 -4.91
C ALA A 2 33.12 2.94 -3.88
N SER A 3 33.47 4.03 -3.20
CA SER A 3 32.77 4.58 -2.02
C SER A 3 31.24 4.62 -2.18
N ASN A 4 30.54 3.70 -1.52
CA ASN A 4 29.06 3.65 -1.47
C ASN A 4 28.47 4.72 -0.53
N GLU A 5 29.20 5.80 -0.28
CA GLU A 5 28.77 6.92 0.55
C GLU A 5 28.26 8.04 -0.35
N ASN A 6 27.13 8.65 0.01
CA ASN A 6 26.61 9.82 -0.68
C ASN A 6 27.33 11.11 -0.25
N GLU A 7 26.96 12.27 -0.83
CA GLU A 7 27.58 13.57 -0.49
C GLU A 7 27.47 13.92 1.00
N ASN A 8 26.51 13.32 1.71
CA ASN A 8 26.30 13.50 3.15
C ASN A 8 27.06 12.47 4.02
N GLY A 9 27.94 11.65 3.43
CA GLY A 9 28.72 10.63 4.15
C GLY A 9 27.91 9.42 4.62
N ILE A 10 26.71 9.20 4.07
CA ILE A 10 25.84 8.09 4.44
C ILE A 10 26.08 6.94 3.48
N ALA A 11 26.49 5.79 4.00
CA ALA A 11 26.58 4.57 3.21
C ALA A 11 25.18 4.08 2.80
N LEU A 12 25.01 3.64 1.55
CA LEU A 12 23.74 3.13 1.02
C LEU A 12 23.11 2.04 1.89
N VAL A 13 23.93 1.08 2.33
CA VAL A 13 23.48 -0.01 3.20
C VAL A 13 22.94 0.53 4.53
N LYS A 14 23.56 1.57 5.09
CA LYS A 14 23.06 2.21 6.32
C LYS A 14 21.72 2.89 6.04
N PHE A 15 21.59 3.62 4.93
CA PHE A 15 20.33 4.27 4.55
C PHE A 15 19.18 3.27 4.44
N VAL A 16 19.38 2.19 3.67
CA VAL A 16 18.38 1.12 3.50
C VAL A 16 18.04 0.46 4.84
N THR A 17 19.04 0.16 5.66
CA THR A 17 18.83 -0.46 6.98
C THR A 17 18.00 0.45 7.90
N TRP A 18 18.30 1.75 7.93
CA TRP A 18 17.54 2.72 8.72
C TRP A 18 16.09 2.86 8.22
N THR A 19 15.88 2.95 6.91
CA THR A 19 14.53 3.02 6.33
C THR A 19 13.71 1.78 6.66
N LEU A 20 14.28 0.57 6.53
CA LEU A 20 13.59 -0.67 6.88
C LEU A 20 13.32 -0.81 8.38
N LEU A 21 14.25 -0.34 9.23
CA LEU A 21 14.06 -0.31 10.68
C LEU A 21 12.90 0.61 11.05
N ILE A 22 12.85 1.81 10.48
CA ILE A 22 11.76 2.77 10.73
C ILE A 22 10.42 2.18 10.26
N LEU A 23 10.37 1.60 9.06
CA LEU A 23 9.19 0.91 8.55
C LEU A 23 8.74 -0.22 9.50
N GLY A 24 9.67 -1.02 10.00
CA GLY A 24 9.40 -2.08 10.96
C GLY A 24 8.82 -1.56 12.29
N ILE A 25 9.35 -0.44 12.80
CA ILE A 25 8.81 0.24 13.99
C ILE A 25 7.38 0.75 13.74
N CYS A 26 7.14 1.40 12.61
CA CYS A 26 5.80 1.84 12.21
C CYS A 26 4.82 0.67 12.19
N LEU A 27 5.17 -0.43 11.52
CA LEU A 27 4.30 -1.62 11.47
C LEU A 27 4.06 -2.22 12.86
N LEU A 28 5.10 -2.32 13.69
CA LEU A 28 4.99 -2.87 15.05
C LEU A 28 4.12 -1.99 15.96
N ALA A 29 4.14 -0.67 15.79
CA ALA A 29 3.28 0.26 16.52
C ALA A 29 1.82 0.21 16.03
N ALA A 30 1.61 0.04 14.72
CA ALA A 30 0.30 -0.02 14.09
C ALA A 30 -0.48 -1.31 14.44
N ILE A 31 0.19 -2.47 14.47
CA ILE A 31 -0.46 -3.78 14.69
C ILE A 31 -1.30 -3.81 15.98
N PRO A 32 -0.79 -3.40 17.16
CA PRO A 32 -1.60 -3.33 18.38
C PRO A 32 -2.82 -2.42 18.25
N GLN A 33 -2.67 -1.25 17.62
CA GLN A 33 -3.77 -0.32 17.39
C GLN A 33 -4.87 -0.97 16.51
N TRP A 34 -4.47 -1.66 15.44
CA TRP A 34 -5.40 -2.38 14.57
C TRP A 34 -6.09 -3.53 15.26
N MET A 35 -5.37 -4.31 16.08
CA MET A 35 -5.95 -5.41 16.86
C MET A 35 -7.01 -4.91 17.85
N ILE A 36 -6.74 -3.80 18.55
CA ILE A 36 -7.69 -3.17 19.47
C ILE A 36 -8.92 -2.67 18.70
N LEU A 37 -8.73 -1.98 17.58
CA LEU A 37 -9.85 -1.50 16.74
C LEU A 37 -10.69 -2.66 16.17
N CYS A 38 -10.08 -3.78 15.79
CA CYS A 38 -10.80 -4.97 15.34
C CYS A 38 -11.66 -5.63 16.43
N LEU A 39 -11.29 -5.49 17.71
CA LEU A 39 -11.99 -6.10 18.83
C LEU A 39 -13.13 -5.25 19.39
N PHE A 40 -12.98 -3.92 19.36
CA PHE A 40 -13.89 -2.99 20.03
C PHE A 40 -14.61 -2.02 19.10
N GLY A 41 -14.30 -2.06 17.81
CA GLY A 41 -14.75 -1.08 16.85
C GLY A 41 -16.11 -1.40 16.21
N ASP A 42 -17.00 -0.41 16.19
CA ASP A 42 -18.24 -0.42 15.40
C ASP A 42 -18.06 0.25 14.03
N ASP A 43 -18.89 -0.11 13.03
CA ASP A 43 -18.76 0.33 11.63
C ASP A 43 -18.58 1.86 11.50
N ALA A 44 -17.38 2.28 11.11
CA ALA A 44 -17.01 3.69 10.97
C ALA A 44 -16.43 3.98 9.58
N LEU A 45 -17.14 3.58 8.52
CA LEU A 45 -16.70 3.77 7.13
C LEU A 45 -16.41 5.24 6.82
N ILE A 46 -17.25 6.17 7.30
CA ILE A 46 -17.03 7.62 7.14
C ILE A 46 -15.73 8.07 7.81
N TYR A 47 -15.45 7.57 9.01
CA TYR A 47 -14.21 7.85 9.73
C TYR A 47 -13.00 7.31 8.96
N THR A 48 -13.11 6.10 8.40
CA THR A 48 -12.06 5.49 7.56
C THR A 48 -11.70 6.39 6.38
N ILE A 49 -12.70 6.86 5.64
CA ILE A 49 -12.49 7.74 4.47
C ILE A 49 -11.89 9.07 4.91
N ALA A 50 -12.41 9.69 5.99
CA ALA A 50 -11.90 10.95 6.49
C ALA A 50 -10.43 10.86 6.91
N CYS A 51 -10.06 9.78 7.61
CA CYS A 51 -8.67 9.51 8.02
C CYS A 51 -7.73 9.38 6.81
N PHE A 52 -8.09 8.57 5.81
CA PHE A 52 -7.27 8.45 4.60
C PHE A 52 -7.19 9.75 3.80
N PHE A 53 -8.29 10.49 3.69
CA PHE A 53 -8.31 11.77 2.98
C PHE A 53 -7.39 12.79 3.65
N VAL A 54 -7.51 12.98 4.96
CA VAL A 54 -6.66 13.91 5.72
C VAL A 54 -5.19 13.47 5.65
N GLY A 55 -4.92 12.17 5.84
CA GLY A 55 -3.56 11.62 5.73
C GLY A 55 -2.95 11.88 4.36
N PHE A 56 -3.70 11.65 3.28
CA PHE A 56 -3.24 11.89 1.91
C PHE A 56 -3.00 13.38 1.63
N VAL A 57 -3.90 14.27 2.05
CA VAL A 57 -3.72 15.72 1.89
C VAL A 57 -2.47 16.20 2.62
N LEU A 58 -2.24 15.74 3.86
CA LEU A 58 -1.02 16.06 4.59
C LEU A 58 0.23 15.55 3.87
N LEU A 59 0.19 14.33 3.33
CA LEU A 59 1.29 13.78 2.55
C LEU A 59 1.62 14.63 1.31
N VAL A 60 0.59 15.05 0.57
CA VAL A 60 0.74 15.93 -0.59
C VAL A 60 1.34 17.27 -0.17
N CYS A 61 0.91 17.85 0.95
CA CYS A 61 1.49 19.08 1.49
C CYS A 61 2.97 18.92 1.85
N ILE A 62 3.38 17.81 2.47
CA ILE A 62 4.80 17.53 2.79
C ILE A 62 5.64 17.47 1.50
N HIS A 63 5.12 16.86 0.43
CA HIS A 63 5.87 16.70 -0.82
C HIS A 63 5.93 17.97 -1.67
N LEU A 64 4.87 18.78 -1.68
CA LEU A 64 4.81 20.02 -2.48
C LEU A 64 5.54 21.19 -1.82
N ILE A 65 5.59 21.23 -0.49
CA ILE A 65 6.13 22.36 0.26
C ILE A 65 7.54 21.99 0.75
N GLU A 66 8.56 22.23 -0.08
CA GLU A 66 9.98 22.04 0.28
C GLU A 66 10.36 22.61 1.65
N PRO A 67 9.95 23.84 2.06
CA PRO A 67 10.28 24.32 3.39
C PRO A 67 9.65 23.46 4.47
N LEU A 68 8.44 22.94 4.28
CA LEU A 68 7.82 22.03 5.24
C LEU A 68 8.57 20.70 5.35
N LYS A 69 9.15 20.22 4.24
CA LYS A 69 9.95 18.99 4.20
C LYS A 69 11.22 19.07 5.05
N TYR A 70 11.85 20.25 5.18
CA TYR A 70 13.11 20.39 5.94
C TYR A 70 12.99 21.26 7.20
N TRP A 71 11.82 21.87 7.46
CA TRP A 71 11.60 22.70 8.64
C TRP A 71 11.35 21.84 9.88
N ARG A 72 12.42 21.60 10.64
CA ARG A 72 12.35 20.99 11.97
C ARG A 72 11.81 22.00 13.00
N PRO A 73 10.96 21.60 13.96
CA PRO A 73 10.44 20.24 14.21
C PRO A 73 9.15 19.93 13.44
N TRP A 74 8.58 20.91 12.72
CA TRP A 74 7.26 20.79 12.08
C TRP A 74 7.15 19.62 11.11
N ASN A 75 8.18 19.32 10.34
CA ASN A 75 8.19 18.16 9.44
C ASN A 75 7.85 16.86 10.18
N TYR A 76 8.51 16.59 11.32
CA TYR A 76 8.29 15.37 12.09
C TYR A 76 6.88 15.29 12.66
N ILE A 77 6.34 16.42 13.11
CA ILE A 77 4.98 16.49 13.64
C ILE A 77 3.98 16.18 12.53
N VAL A 78 4.11 16.80 11.36
CA VAL A 78 3.19 16.57 10.22
C VAL A 78 3.29 15.13 9.71
N ILE A 79 4.50 14.58 9.62
CA ILE A 79 4.72 13.16 9.28
C ILE A 79 4.06 12.23 10.30
N ALA A 80 4.24 12.48 11.60
CA ALA A 80 3.64 11.67 12.65
C ALA A 80 2.11 11.73 12.61
N VAL A 81 1.53 12.91 12.41
CA VAL A 81 0.08 13.08 12.26
C VAL A 81 -0.43 12.35 11.01
N CYS A 82 0.28 12.46 9.87
CA CYS A 82 -0.04 11.72 8.65
C CYS A 82 -0.01 10.21 8.90
N TYR A 83 1.04 9.70 9.53
CA TYR A 83 1.17 8.30 9.93
C TYR A 83 -0.02 7.84 10.80
N GLU A 84 -0.38 8.58 11.85
CA GLU A 84 -1.50 8.21 12.72
C GLU A 84 -2.83 8.19 11.97
N PHE A 85 -3.13 9.19 11.13
CA PHE A 85 -4.35 9.19 10.32
C PHE A 85 -4.42 7.99 9.37
N MET A 86 -3.32 7.66 8.70
CA MET A 86 -3.27 6.50 7.82
C MET A 86 -3.42 5.18 8.59
N THR A 87 -2.83 5.12 9.78
CA THR A 87 -2.90 3.95 10.66
C THR A 87 -4.31 3.74 11.21
N LEU A 88 -4.96 4.80 11.68
CA LEU A 88 -6.35 4.78 12.13
C LEU A 88 -7.32 4.48 10.97
N GLY A 89 -7.06 5.02 9.77
CA GLY A 89 -7.79 4.67 8.55
C GLY A 89 -7.66 3.18 8.22
N ALA A 90 -6.45 2.63 8.20
CA ALA A 90 -6.24 1.20 7.94
C ALA A 90 -6.85 0.30 9.02
N GLY A 91 -6.74 0.70 10.29
CA GLY A 91 -7.34 -0.01 11.41
C GLY A 91 -8.85 -0.01 11.35
N SER A 92 -9.45 1.13 11.00
CA SER A 92 -10.90 1.22 10.83
C SER A 92 -11.42 0.45 9.63
N PHE A 93 -10.62 0.39 8.56
CA PHE A 93 -10.90 -0.49 7.44
C PHE A 93 -10.88 -1.97 7.80
N LEU A 94 -10.23 -2.39 8.89
CA LEU A 94 -10.20 -3.78 9.35
C LEU A 94 -11.26 -4.11 10.42
N MET A 95 -12.02 -3.12 10.90
CA MET A 95 -13.10 -3.30 11.87
C MET A 95 -14.15 -4.30 11.37
N ASN A 96 -14.87 -4.92 12.31
CA ASN A 96 -15.92 -5.92 12.09
C ASN A 96 -15.50 -7.17 11.31
N TRP A 97 -14.20 -7.42 11.18
CA TRP A 97 -13.70 -8.65 10.61
C TRP A 97 -13.23 -9.62 11.69
N ARG A 98 -13.28 -10.93 11.40
CA ARG A 98 -12.73 -11.96 12.29
C ARG A 98 -11.24 -11.66 12.45
N LEU A 99 -10.77 -11.56 13.70
CA LEU A 99 -9.37 -11.24 14.03
C LEU A 99 -8.37 -12.10 13.24
N VAL A 100 -8.66 -13.40 13.08
CA VAL A 100 -7.83 -14.32 12.28
C VAL A 100 -7.72 -13.87 10.82
N CYS A 101 -8.83 -13.46 10.20
CA CYS A 101 -8.81 -12.96 8.83
C CYS A 101 -8.04 -11.64 8.72
N SER A 102 -8.16 -10.73 9.69
CA SER A 102 -7.39 -9.50 9.74
C SER A 102 -5.88 -9.76 9.88
N ILE A 103 -5.47 -10.75 10.68
CA ILE A 103 -4.04 -11.13 10.79
C ILE A 103 -3.54 -11.71 9.46
N VAL A 104 -4.32 -12.57 8.82
CA VAL A 104 -3.97 -13.17 7.52
C VAL A 104 -3.81 -12.08 6.46
N THR A 105 -4.66 -11.06 6.43
CA THR A 105 -4.52 -9.96 5.47
C THR A 105 -3.34 -9.06 5.75
N MET A 106 -3.08 -8.72 7.02
CA MET A 106 -1.87 -7.99 7.41
C MET A 106 -0.60 -8.73 6.98
N ALA A 107 -0.55 -10.05 7.18
CA ALA A 107 0.57 -10.89 6.77
C ALA A 107 0.70 -10.96 5.25
N THR A 108 -0.41 -11.09 4.53
CA THR A 108 -0.44 -11.13 3.06
C THR A 108 0.06 -9.81 2.46
N ALA A 109 -0.38 -8.67 3.00
CA ALA A 109 0.11 -7.35 2.59
C ALA A 109 1.61 -7.18 2.86
N LEU A 110 2.11 -7.72 3.98
CA LEU A 110 3.54 -7.68 4.31
C LEU A 110 4.35 -8.54 3.34
N LEU A 111 3.84 -9.70 2.96
CA LEU A 111 4.46 -10.55 1.94
C LEU A 111 4.51 -9.85 0.59
N PHE A 112 3.43 -9.19 0.15
CA PHE A 112 3.44 -8.39 -1.09
C PHE A 112 4.50 -7.29 -1.06
N LEU A 113 4.60 -6.55 0.05
CA LEU A 113 5.64 -5.54 0.22
C LEU A 113 7.04 -6.15 0.17
N GLY A 114 7.26 -7.25 0.90
CA GLY A 114 8.55 -7.95 0.94
C GLY A 114 8.99 -8.49 -0.42
N ILE A 115 8.06 -9.11 -1.16
CA ILE A 115 8.30 -9.58 -2.53
C ILE A 115 8.62 -8.39 -3.45
N THR A 116 7.89 -7.29 -3.33
CA THR A 116 8.13 -6.09 -4.15
C THR A 116 9.52 -5.50 -3.88
N LEU A 117 9.93 -5.40 -2.60
CA LEU A 117 11.27 -4.95 -2.24
C LEU A 117 12.37 -5.91 -2.71
N LEU A 118 12.11 -7.22 -2.69
CA LEU A 118 13.02 -8.22 -3.25
C LEU A 118 13.20 -8.03 -4.76
N ILE A 119 12.10 -7.79 -5.49
CA ILE A 119 12.14 -7.45 -6.92
C ILE A 119 12.98 -6.19 -7.13
N CYS A 120 12.80 -5.14 -6.33
CA CYS A 120 13.63 -3.93 -6.40
C CYS A 120 15.12 -4.24 -6.22
N ALA A 121 15.48 -5.07 -5.23
CA ALA A 121 16.88 -5.47 -5.00
C ALA A 121 17.47 -6.23 -6.20
N VAL A 122 16.68 -7.11 -6.84
CA VAL A 122 17.09 -7.80 -8.08
C VAL A 122 17.25 -6.82 -9.25
N LEU A 123 16.31 -5.88 -9.42
CA LEU A 123 16.40 -4.87 -10.48
C LEU A 123 17.63 -3.96 -10.31
N ILE A 124 17.89 -3.50 -9.09
CA ILE A 124 19.06 -2.66 -8.77
C ILE A 124 20.37 -3.43 -8.99
N SER A 125 20.44 -4.70 -8.55
CA SER A 125 21.66 -5.51 -8.68
C SER A 125 21.97 -5.91 -10.12
N THR A 126 20.94 -6.16 -10.93
CA THR A 126 21.11 -6.50 -12.35
C THR A 126 21.31 -5.28 -13.24
N GLY A 127 20.93 -4.08 -12.78
CA GLY A 127 20.99 -2.84 -13.57
C GLY A 127 19.95 -2.77 -14.70
N PHE A 128 19.09 -3.78 -14.83
CA PHE A 128 18.08 -3.88 -15.87
C PHE A 128 16.73 -3.35 -15.38
N TYR A 129 16.58 -2.03 -15.36
CA TYR A 129 15.30 -1.39 -15.06
C TYR A 129 14.95 -0.29 -16.06
N MET A 130 13.65 -0.13 -16.33
CA MET A 130 13.13 0.96 -17.15
C MET A 130 13.26 2.29 -16.41
N ASN A 131 13.20 3.41 -17.14
CA ASN A 131 13.20 4.74 -16.51
C ASN A 131 12.09 4.80 -15.43
N PRO A 132 12.44 5.01 -14.15
CA PRO A 132 11.49 4.85 -13.07
C PRO A 132 10.42 5.95 -13.03
N PHE A 133 10.69 7.14 -13.58
CA PHE A 133 9.66 8.16 -13.76
C PHE A 133 8.58 7.72 -14.75
N LYS A 134 8.96 7.00 -15.82
CA LYS A 134 7.98 6.42 -16.75
C LYS A 134 7.18 5.31 -16.07
N LEU A 135 7.83 4.47 -15.26
CA LEU A 135 7.14 3.46 -14.46
C LEU A 135 6.14 4.09 -13.47
N ALA A 136 6.49 5.19 -12.81
CA ALA A 136 5.58 5.90 -11.91
C ALA A 136 4.32 6.39 -12.64
N VAL A 137 4.47 6.97 -13.84
CA VAL A 137 3.33 7.38 -14.68
C VAL A 137 2.47 6.17 -15.06
N VAL A 138 3.09 5.06 -15.49
CA VAL A 138 2.36 3.82 -15.81
C VAL A 138 1.61 3.29 -14.59
N GLY A 139 2.24 3.27 -13.41
CA GLY A 139 1.61 2.89 -12.16
C GLY A 139 0.38 3.77 -11.85
N GLY A 140 0.52 5.09 -11.98
CA GLY A 140 -0.60 6.03 -11.81
C GLY A 140 -1.73 5.81 -12.82
N MET A 141 -1.41 5.56 -14.09
CA MET A 141 -2.40 5.26 -15.13
C MET A 141 -3.16 3.95 -14.85
N LEU A 142 -2.47 2.92 -14.36
CA LEU A 142 -3.11 1.67 -13.93
C LEU A 142 -4.02 1.87 -12.72
N PHE A 143 -3.66 2.79 -11.80
CA PHE A 143 -4.52 3.14 -10.67
C PHE A 143 -5.84 3.75 -11.15
N VAL A 144 -5.76 4.69 -12.10
CA VAL A 144 -6.94 5.28 -12.75
C VAL A 144 -7.73 4.21 -13.51
N LEU A 145 -7.05 3.30 -14.22
CA LEU A 145 -7.68 2.20 -14.93
C LEU A 145 -8.46 1.27 -13.98
N ALA A 146 -7.91 0.92 -12.81
CA ALA A 146 -8.61 0.12 -11.81
C ALA A 146 -9.91 0.81 -11.35
N PHE A 147 -9.86 2.12 -11.11
CA PHE A 147 -11.06 2.91 -10.78
C PHE A 147 -12.07 2.93 -11.94
N CYS A 148 -11.61 3.07 -13.19
CA CYS A 148 -12.49 2.99 -14.35
C CYS A 148 -13.14 1.61 -14.50
N ILE A 149 -12.42 0.51 -14.26
CA ILE A 149 -12.96 -0.85 -14.31
C ILE A 149 -14.02 -1.04 -13.22
N GLU A 150 -13.76 -0.55 -12.01
CA GLU A 150 -14.74 -0.62 -10.92
C GLU A 150 -16.01 0.18 -11.23
N LEU A 151 -15.88 1.33 -11.89
CA LEU A 151 -17.03 2.07 -12.42
C LEU A 151 -17.74 1.33 -13.57
N MET A 152 -17.00 0.63 -14.44
CA MET A 152 -17.60 -0.18 -15.52
C MET A 152 -18.38 -1.39 -14.97
N ASN A 153 -17.98 -1.95 -13.83
CA ASN A 153 -18.73 -3.00 -13.15
C ASN A 153 -20.15 -2.56 -12.80
N ILE A 154 -20.35 -1.28 -12.46
CA ILE A 154 -21.68 -0.68 -12.23
C ILE A 154 -22.54 -0.75 -13.51
N LEU A 155 -21.93 -0.70 -14.70
CA LEU A 155 -22.64 -0.66 -15.99
C LEU A 155 -22.89 -2.04 -16.59
N LEU A 156 -21.94 -2.97 -16.47
CA LEU A 156 -21.98 -4.27 -17.17
C LEU A 156 -22.38 -5.45 -16.27
N ALA A 157 -22.47 -5.24 -14.94
CA ALA A 157 -22.87 -6.23 -13.94
C ALA A 157 -22.13 -7.58 -14.01
N TRP A 158 -20.98 -7.64 -14.68
CA TRP A 158 -20.21 -8.86 -14.80
C TRP A 158 -19.21 -8.97 -13.66
N ARG A 159 -19.47 -9.91 -12.74
CA ARG A 159 -18.78 -10.05 -11.45
C ARG A 159 -17.26 -10.19 -11.56
N TYR A 160 -16.74 -10.76 -12.64
CA TYR A 160 -15.29 -10.90 -12.82
C TYR A 160 -14.56 -9.57 -13.05
N TRP A 161 -15.26 -8.49 -13.40
CA TRP A 161 -14.64 -7.16 -13.48
C TRP A 161 -14.08 -6.70 -12.15
N GLN A 162 -14.67 -7.12 -11.04
CA GLN A 162 -14.21 -6.80 -9.69
C GLN A 162 -12.82 -7.42 -9.40
N ASP A 163 -12.63 -8.70 -9.75
CA ASP A 163 -11.35 -9.38 -9.59
C ASP A 163 -10.27 -8.75 -10.49
N VAL A 164 -10.65 -8.38 -11.72
CA VAL A 164 -9.75 -7.67 -12.66
C VAL A 164 -9.38 -6.29 -12.12
N ALA A 165 -10.33 -5.53 -11.59
CA ALA A 165 -10.09 -4.20 -11.01
C ALA A 165 -9.06 -4.28 -9.88
N ILE A 166 -9.21 -5.23 -8.96
CA ILE A 166 -8.24 -5.40 -7.87
C ILE A 166 -6.90 -5.90 -8.39
N GLY A 167 -6.88 -6.84 -9.34
CA GLY A 167 -5.64 -7.29 -9.96
C GLY A 167 -4.84 -6.13 -10.54
N VAL A 168 -5.50 -5.26 -11.31
CA VAL A 168 -4.91 -4.05 -11.89
C VAL A 168 -4.45 -3.07 -10.78
N PHE A 169 -5.24 -2.89 -9.73
CA PHE A 169 -4.88 -2.07 -8.57
C PHE A 169 -3.61 -2.58 -7.87
N LEU A 170 -3.53 -3.88 -7.56
CA LEU A 170 -2.36 -4.46 -6.91
C LEU A 170 -1.11 -4.33 -7.78
N VAL A 171 -1.22 -4.58 -9.08
CA VAL A 171 -0.11 -4.39 -10.04
C VAL A 171 0.32 -2.93 -10.11
N SER A 172 -0.63 -1.99 -10.10
CA SER A 172 -0.35 -0.55 -10.03
C SER A 172 0.48 -0.20 -8.80
N VAL A 173 0.07 -0.68 -7.61
CA VAL A 173 0.79 -0.44 -6.36
C VAL A 173 2.21 -1.03 -6.42
N VAL A 174 2.39 -2.25 -6.91
CA VAL A 174 3.72 -2.87 -7.11
C VAL A 174 4.61 -1.99 -7.99
N ILE A 175 4.10 -1.54 -9.15
CA ILE A 175 4.86 -0.69 -10.07
C ILE A 175 5.22 0.65 -9.42
N LEU A 176 4.29 1.26 -8.68
CA LEU A 176 4.54 2.51 -7.96
C LEU A 176 5.63 2.35 -6.91
N VAL A 177 5.61 1.26 -6.12
CA VAL A 177 6.67 0.99 -5.13
C VAL A 177 8.01 0.77 -5.81
N ILE A 178 8.06 -0.02 -6.89
CA ILE A 178 9.29 -0.23 -7.67
C ILE A 178 9.82 1.11 -8.18
N SER A 179 8.95 1.95 -8.75
CA SER A 179 9.34 3.27 -9.25
C SER A 179 9.88 4.16 -8.14
N HIS A 180 9.24 4.17 -6.97
CA HIS A 180 9.66 4.98 -5.83
C HIS A 180 11.04 4.54 -5.34
N VAL A 181 11.24 3.24 -5.11
CA VAL A 181 12.53 2.70 -4.64
C VAL A 181 13.64 2.97 -5.66
N LEU A 182 13.38 2.82 -6.95
CA LEU A 182 14.36 3.12 -8.00
C LEU A 182 14.67 4.61 -8.10
N ILE A 183 13.69 5.51 -7.96
CA ILE A 183 13.93 6.97 -7.90
C ILE A 183 14.80 7.30 -6.68
N THR A 184 14.47 6.76 -5.51
CA THR A 184 15.26 6.95 -4.28
C THR A 184 16.69 6.46 -4.45
N TYR A 185 16.89 5.32 -5.13
CA TYR A 185 18.22 4.78 -5.43
C TYR A 185 19.01 5.68 -6.40
N ILE A 186 18.40 6.15 -7.50
CA ILE A 186 19.07 7.02 -8.47
C ILE A 186 19.42 8.37 -7.84
N SER A 187 18.57 8.91 -6.98
CA SER A 187 18.80 10.17 -6.29
C SER A 187 19.66 10.05 -5.04
N PHE A 188 20.15 8.85 -4.70
CA PHE A 188 20.82 8.55 -3.42
C PHE A 188 21.96 9.52 -3.07
N GLU A 189 22.68 10.02 -4.08
CA GLU A 189 23.75 11.01 -3.94
C GLU A 189 23.31 12.27 -3.20
N TYR A 190 22.07 12.72 -3.42
CA TYR A 190 21.49 13.95 -2.86
C TYR A 190 20.66 13.71 -1.59
N LEU A 191 20.40 12.45 -1.22
CA LEU A 191 19.53 12.16 -0.08
C LEU A 191 20.19 12.50 1.25
N VAL A 192 19.43 13.16 2.12
CA VAL A 192 19.84 13.49 3.48
C VAL A 192 19.33 12.39 4.41
N ARG A 193 19.94 12.24 5.59
CA ARG A 193 19.49 11.28 6.62
C ARG A 193 17.99 11.38 6.93
N ASP A 194 17.44 12.59 6.91
CA ASP A 194 16.03 12.85 7.22
C ASP A 194 15.06 12.25 6.20
N ASP A 195 15.52 12.03 4.95
CA ASP A 195 14.72 11.39 3.92
C ASP A 195 14.43 9.92 4.23
N THR A 196 15.22 9.26 5.11
CA THR A 196 14.96 7.87 5.52
C THR A 196 13.56 7.70 6.12
N ILE A 197 13.10 8.67 6.90
CA ILE A 197 11.76 8.67 7.53
C ILE A 197 10.70 8.84 6.46
N LEU A 198 10.86 9.81 5.56
CA LEU A 198 9.89 10.06 4.49
C LEU A 198 9.75 8.86 3.56
N VAL A 199 10.87 8.25 3.14
CA VAL A 199 10.87 7.01 2.34
C VAL A 199 10.18 5.86 3.10
N ALA A 200 10.45 5.70 4.41
CA ALA A 200 9.79 4.68 5.22
C ALA A 200 8.27 4.88 5.29
N ILE A 201 7.81 6.12 5.39
CA ILE A 201 6.38 6.45 5.40
C ILE A 201 5.72 6.20 4.05
N VAL A 202 6.41 6.47 2.94
CA VAL A 202 5.90 6.10 1.61
C VAL A 202 5.81 4.58 1.44
N LEU A 203 6.79 3.81 1.93
CA LEU A 203 6.71 2.34 1.97
C LEU A 203 5.58 1.84 2.89
N TYR A 204 5.31 2.53 3.99
CA TYR A 204 4.18 2.25 4.88
C TYR A 204 2.83 2.52 4.19
N ILE A 205 2.72 3.57 3.39
CA ILE A 205 1.53 3.83 2.56
C ILE A 205 1.33 2.70 1.56
N ALA A 206 2.40 2.25 0.90
CA ALA A 206 2.31 1.13 -0.02
C ALA A 206 1.84 -0.15 0.69
N TYR A 207 2.33 -0.42 1.89
CA TYR A 207 1.82 -1.50 2.73
C TYR A 207 0.31 -1.37 2.98
N ILE A 208 -0.17 -0.17 3.35
CA ILE A 208 -1.60 0.09 3.55
C ILE A 208 -2.40 -0.16 2.27
N LEU A 209 -1.90 0.25 1.11
CA LEU A 209 -2.56 -0.01 -0.18
C LEU A 209 -2.64 -1.52 -0.47
N PHE A 210 -1.57 -2.29 -0.20
CA PHE A 210 -1.62 -3.75 -0.30
C PHE A 210 -2.61 -4.36 0.69
N LEU A 211 -2.72 -3.84 1.91
CA LEU A 211 -3.67 -4.29 2.92
C LEU A 211 -5.11 -4.03 2.47
N ILE A 212 -5.40 -2.84 1.95
CA ILE A 212 -6.71 -2.49 1.39
C ILE A 212 -7.04 -3.43 0.23
N GLY A 213 -6.14 -3.57 -0.74
CA GLY A 213 -6.33 -4.47 -1.89
C GLY A 213 -6.54 -5.92 -1.47
N SER A 214 -5.80 -6.41 -0.49
CA SER A 214 -5.94 -7.79 0.05
C SER A 214 -7.29 -8.01 0.71
N ARG A 215 -7.79 -7.05 1.52
CA ARG A 215 -9.11 -7.17 2.15
C ARG A 215 -10.23 -7.14 1.12
N ILE A 216 -10.21 -6.21 0.17
CA ILE A 216 -11.23 -6.16 -0.89
C ILE A 216 -11.18 -7.44 -1.73
N SER A 217 -9.98 -7.98 -2.02
CA SER A 217 -9.83 -9.26 -2.74
C SER A 217 -10.57 -10.40 -2.05
N ILE A 218 -10.42 -10.52 -0.72
CA ILE A 218 -11.10 -11.58 0.03
C ILE A 218 -12.62 -11.41 0.01
N ILE A 219 -13.12 -10.17 0.05
CA ILE A 219 -14.55 -9.89 -0.06
C ILE A 219 -15.08 -10.35 -1.42
N TYR A 220 -14.39 -10.03 -2.51
CA TYR A 220 -14.82 -10.40 -3.87
C TYR A 220 -14.66 -11.90 -4.16
N ILE A 221 -13.54 -12.52 -3.75
CA ILE A 221 -13.35 -13.97 -3.86
C ILE A 221 -14.47 -14.71 -3.12
N LYS A 222 -14.81 -14.27 -1.89
CA LYS A 222 -15.90 -14.88 -1.13
C LYS A 222 -17.25 -14.70 -1.83
N GLY A 223 -17.55 -13.49 -2.32
CA GLY A 223 -18.77 -13.21 -3.07
C GLY A 223 -18.90 -14.05 -4.36
N ASN A 224 -17.80 -14.29 -5.06
CA ASN A 224 -17.76 -15.13 -6.26
C ASN A 224 -17.86 -16.63 -5.93
N ALA A 225 -17.27 -17.09 -4.83
CA ALA A 225 -17.41 -18.46 -4.34
C ALA A 225 -18.86 -18.79 -3.93
N ASP A 226 -19.49 -17.90 -3.15
CA ASP A 226 -20.88 -18.06 -2.70
C ASP A 226 -21.85 -18.11 -3.91
N HIS A 227 -21.58 -17.30 -4.95
CA HIS A 227 -22.36 -17.35 -6.18
C HIS A 227 -22.17 -18.65 -6.98
N SER A 228 -20.92 -19.11 -7.09
CA SER A 228 -20.59 -20.34 -7.80
C SER A 228 -21.25 -21.55 -7.13
N ALA A 229 -21.23 -21.60 -5.80
CA ALA A 229 -21.94 -22.62 -5.02
C ALA A 229 -23.45 -22.62 -5.33
N THR A 230 -24.07 -21.44 -5.38
CA THR A 230 -25.51 -21.28 -5.66
C THR A 230 -25.86 -21.68 -7.11
N ALA A 231 -24.98 -21.37 -8.06
CA ALA A 231 -25.13 -21.76 -9.46
C ALA A 231 -24.99 -23.27 -9.67
N THR A 232 -24.11 -23.94 -8.93
CA THR A 232 -23.95 -25.41 -8.99
C THR A 232 -25.10 -26.18 -8.34
N THR A 233 -25.82 -25.59 -7.39
CA THR A 233 -27.03 -26.20 -6.83
C THR A 233 -28.29 -26.01 -7.68
N SER A 234 -28.23 -25.20 -8.74
CA SER A 234 -29.39 -24.87 -9.60
C SER A 234 -29.29 -25.44 -11.03
N THR A 235 -28.34 -26.35 -11.30
CA THR A 235 -28.34 -27.15 -12.53
C THR A 235 -29.38 -28.28 -12.44
N PRO A 236 -30.29 -28.41 -13.43
CA PRO A 236 -31.52 -29.19 -13.29
C PRO A 236 -31.28 -30.69 -13.53
N TYR A 237 -31.34 -31.46 -12.44
CA TYR A 237 -31.74 -32.86 -12.38
C TYR A 237 -32.94 -32.81 -11.41
N ASP A 238 -34.19 -32.81 -11.86
CA ASP A 238 -34.97 -33.93 -12.40
C ASP A 238 -36.06 -33.31 -13.32
N GLU A 239 -36.27 -33.57 -14.62
CA GLU A 239 -36.33 -34.81 -15.42
C GLU A 239 -37.30 -35.87 -14.85
N TYR A 240 -38.56 -35.83 -15.33
CA TYR A 240 -39.66 -36.80 -15.18
C TYR A 240 -40.29 -37.00 -13.79
N ASP A 241 -41.34 -36.21 -13.49
CA ASP A 241 -42.68 -36.68 -13.04
C ASP A 241 -43.70 -35.52 -13.01
#